data_AF-A0A453H1S2-F1
#
_entry.id   AF-A0A453H1S2-F1
#
_cell.length_a   1.000
_cell.length_b   1.000
_cell.length_c   1.000
_cell.angle_alpha   90.00
_cell.angle_beta   90.00
_cell.angle_gamma   90.00
#
_symmetry.space_group_name_H-M   'P 1'
#
loop_
_entity.id
_entity.type
_entity.pdbx_description
1 polymer ?
#
loop_
_entity_poly.entity_id
_entity_poly.type
_entity_poly.pdbx_seq_one_letter_code
_entity_poly.pdbx_strand_id
1 'polypeptide(L)'
;HPLYLHVFNCLVISYVNYWSQIIDFLSTIIDNRDVIAMLIQPLLKLGLVDRIIGLLTTELERSPDEKLDRSGSLDLVLHFMEELSAIHCVSKAMTSNDRLIKVLVNMIKSPDKVEVASYCASVVIVISNILTDGKHLVPKISRDLPFLEGLLEVLPEVPDDDQARYALWSILARILAQVQATELNSSSLDRFASLFSGKFGLIKDDLENQVVDEEKLTPEDALLKGWISRC
;
A
#
# COMPACT_ATOMS: atom_id res chain seq x y z
N HIS A 1 -28.92 -24.84 -14.37
CA HIS A 1 -28.52 -26.15 -14.92
C HIS A 1 -27.04 -26.38 -14.58
N PRO A 2 -26.63 -27.52 -14.01
CA PRO A 2 -25.27 -27.76 -13.51
C PRO A 2 -24.17 -27.60 -14.57
N LEU A 3 -24.49 -27.78 -15.86
CA LEU A 3 -23.58 -27.53 -16.98
C LEU A 3 -23.15 -26.05 -17.14
N TYR A 4 -24.03 -25.08 -16.89
CA TYR A 4 -23.66 -23.66 -16.99
C TYR A 4 -22.71 -23.25 -15.88
N LEU A 5 -22.89 -23.79 -14.67
CA LEU A 5 -22.03 -23.52 -13.53
C LEU A 5 -20.63 -24.12 -13.74
N HIS A 6 -20.54 -25.30 -14.36
CA HIS A 6 -19.27 -25.93 -14.69
C HIS A 6 -18.50 -25.17 -15.78
N VAL A 7 -19.17 -24.74 -16.86
CA VAL A 7 -18.53 -23.94 -17.92
C VAL A 7 -18.08 -22.58 -17.39
N PHE A 8 -18.88 -21.93 -16.54
CA PHE A 8 -18.52 -20.68 -15.90
C PHE A 8 -17.28 -20.84 -15.00
N ASN A 9 -17.26 -21.86 -14.14
CA ASN A 9 -16.10 -22.14 -13.28
C ASN A 9 -14.85 -22.48 -14.10
N CYS A 10 -14.95 -23.24 -15.19
CA CYS A 10 -13.81 -23.52 -16.07
C CYS A 10 -13.27 -22.26 -16.78
N LEU A 11 -14.15 -21.33 -17.18
CA LEU A 11 -13.74 -20.06 -17.76
C LEU A 11 -13.07 -19.15 -16.73
N VAL A 12 -13.60 -19.09 -15.50
CA VAL A 12 -13.01 -18.34 -14.39
C VAL A 12 -11.64 -18.90 -14.01
N ILE A 13 -11.50 -20.22 -13.86
CA ILE A 13 -10.23 -20.88 -13.54
C ILE A 13 -9.21 -20.68 -14.66
N SER A 14 -9.63 -20.80 -15.93
CA SER A 14 -8.75 -20.55 -17.09
C SER A 14 -8.27 -19.09 -17.14
N TYR A 15 -9.16 -18.14 -16.84
CA TYR A 15 -8.84 -16.72 -16.78
C TYR A 15 -7.85 -16.42 -15.63
N VAL A 16 -8.12 -16.90 -14.41
CA VAL A 16 -7.25 -16.72 -13.24
C VAL A 16 -5.86 -17.33 -13.47
N ASN A 17 -5.79 -18.56 -13.98
CA ASN A 17 -4.52 -19.23 -14.28
C ASN A 17 -3.70 -18.49 -15.36
N TYR A 18 -4.37 -17.92 -16.35
CA TYR A 18 -3.71 -17.14 -17.41
C TYR A 18 -3.11 -15.84 -16.84
N TRP A 19 -3.83 -15.14 -15.96
CA TRP A 19 -3.31 -13.92 -15.34
C TRP A 19 -2.18 -14.19 -14.35
N SER A 20 -2.27 -15.26 -13.57
CA SER A 20 -1.18 -15.67 -12.68
C SER A 20 0.11 -15.87 -13.46
N GLN A 21 0.07 -16.63 -14.56
CA GLN A 21 1.25 -16.86 -15.40
C GLN A 21 1.83 -15.58 -16.02
N ILE A 22 0.97 -14.62 -16.38
CA ILE A 22 1.43 -13.32 -16.89
C ILE A 22 2.11 -12.53 -15.78
N ILE A 23 1.53 -12.49 -14.58
CA ILE A 23 2.14 -11.79 -13.44
C ILE A 23 3.47 -12.45 -13.09
N ASP A 24 3.54 -13.77 -13.01
CA ASP A 24 4.78 -14.50 -12.72
C ASP A 24 5.88 -14.18 -13.76
N PHE A 25 5.51 -14.16 -15.04
CA PHE A 25 6.43 -13.81 -16.13
C PHE A 25 6.91 -12.35 -16.03
N LEU A 26 6.00 -11.41 -15.73
CA LEU A 26 6.35 -10.00 -15.59
C LEU A 26 7.19 -9.75 -14.33
N SER A 27 6.93 -10.45 -13.23
CA SER A 27 7.73 -10.40 -11.99
C SER A 27 9.15 -10.90 -12.26
N THR A 28 9.28 -12.01 -13.01
CA THR A 28 10.57 -12.50 -13.50
C THR A 28 11.31 -11.47 -14.35
N ILE A 29 10.59 -10.69 -15.17
CA ILE A 29 11.18 -9.58 -15.93
C ILE A 29 11.66 -8.46 -14.99
N ILE A 30 10.88 -8.10 -13.97
CA ILE A 30 11.21 -7.05 -13.00
C ILE A 30 12.48 -7.40 -12.21
N ASP A 31 12.61 -8.64 -11.77
CA ASP A 31 13.78 -9.14 -11.03
C ASP A 31 15.07 -9.08 -11.87
N ASN A 32 14.94 -9.15 -13.19
CA ASN A 32 16.08 -9.05 -14.09
C ASN A 32 16.38 -7.59 -14.47
N ARG A 33 17.36 -7.00 -13.78
CA ARG A 33 17.77 -5.60 -13.94
C ARG A 33 18.05 -5.17 -15.39
N ASP A 34 18.67 -6.03 -16.20
CA ASP A 34 19.00 -5.69 -17.59
C ASP A 34 17.73 -5.70 -18.46
N VAL A 35 16.88 -6.71 -18.28
CA VAL A 35 15.65 -6.88 -19.04
C VAL A 35 14.64 -5.79 -18.69
N ILE A 36 14.43 -5.50 -17.40
CA ILE A 36 13.50 -4.43 -16.97
C ILE A 36 13.97 -3.06 -17.47
N ALA A 37 15.27 -2.77 -17.47
CA ALA A 37 15.81 -1.51 -17.97
C ALA A 37 15.49 -1.31 -19.46
N MET A 38 15.46 -2.38 -20.26
CA MET A 38 15.07 -2.33 -21.68
C MET A 38 13.56 -2.27 -21.89
N LEU A 39 12.78 -3.00 -21.09
CA LEU A 39 11.36 -3.23 -21.36
C LEU A 39 10.41 -2.27 -20.63
N ILE A 40 10.82 -1.63 -19.53
CA ILE A 40 9.88 -0.88 -18.69
C ILE A 40 9.24 0.31 -19.43
N GLN A 41 10.03 1.04 -20.23
CA GLN A 41 9.51 2.16 -21.02
C GLN A 41 8.53 1.70 -22.12
N PRO A 42 8.85 0.67 -22.93
CA PRO A 42 7.87 0.05 -23.82
C PRO A 42 6.59 -0.40 -23.10
N LEU A 43 6.69 -1.07 -21.95
CA LEU A 43 5.54 -1.57 -21.20
C LEU A 43 4.65 -0.43 -20.69
N LEU A 44 5.24 0.66 -20.19
CA LEU A 44 4.50 1.86 -19.79
C LEU A 44 3.73 2.46 -20.97
N LYS A 45 4.35 2.54 -22.16
CA LYS A 45 3.67 3.03 -23.39
C LYS A 45 2.52 2.13 -23.84
N LEU A 46 2.56 0.83 -23.52
CA LEU A 46 1.49 -0.12 -23.81
C LEU A 46 0.36 -0.12 -22.74
N GLY A 47 0.43 0.81 -21.79
CA GLY A 47 -0.58 0.99 -20.75
C GLY A 47 -0.47 -0.02 -19.61
N LEU A 48 0.74 -0.46 -19.25
CA LEU A 48 0.97 -1.40 -18.14
C LEU A 48 0.20 -0.99 -16.87
N VAL A 49 0.33 0.28 -16.45
CA VAL A 49 -0.33 0.81 -15.25
C VAL A 49 -1.85 0.70 -15.36
N ASP A 50 -2.44 1.11 -16.48
CA ASP A 50 -3.91 1.05 -16.67
C ASP A 50 -4.45 -0.39 -16.65
N ARG A 51 -3.68 -1.34 -17.20
CA ARG A 51 -4.03 -2.76 -17.20
C ARG A 51 -4.06 -3.33 -15.79
N ILE A 52 -3.05 -3.02 -14.98
CA ILE A 52 -2.97 -3.50 -13.59
C ILE A 52 -4.08 -2.89 -12.74
N ILE A 53 -4.41 -1.62 -12.94
CA ILE A 53 -5.56 -0.99 -12.28
C ILE A 53 -6.87 -1.67 -12.67
N GLY A 54 -6.99 -2.06 -13.95
CA GLY A 54 -8.08 -2.89 -14.45
C GLY A 54 -8.20 -4.20 -13.66
N LEU A 55 -7.09 -4.94 -13.54
CA LEU A 55 -7.02 -6.19 -12.78
C LEU A 55 -7.41 -6.00 -11.31
N LEU A 56 -6.81 -5.03 -10.63
CA LEU A 56 -7.13 -4.71 -9.23
C LEU A 56 -8.62 -4.40 -9.06
N THR A 57 -9.19 -3.59 -9.96
CA THR A 57 -10.62 -3.26 -9.88
C THR A 57 -11.49 -4.49 -10.10
N THR A 58 -11.15 -5.34 -11.07
CA THR A 58 -11.89 -6.57 -11.35
C THR A 58 -11.86 -7.51 -10.14
N GLU A 59 -10.72 -7.71 -9.50
CA GLU A 59 -10.61 -8.57 -8.31
C GLU A 59 -11.39 -7.99 -7.11
N LEU A 60 -11.43 -6.66 -6.96
CA LEU A 60 -12.24 -6.01 -5.93
C LEU A 60 -13.75 -6.14 -6.19
N GLU A 61 -14.18 -6.14 -7.45
CA GLU A 61 -15.60 -6.25 -7.86
C GLU A 61 -16.13 -7.70 -7.88
N ARG A 62 -15.29 -8.72 -7.74
CA ARG A 62 -15.72 -10.13 -7.69
C ARG A 62 -16.62 -10.42 -6.50
N SER A 63 -17.63 -11.26 -6.73
CA SER A 63 -18.66 -11.56 -5.73
C SER A 63 -18.09 -12.35 -4.53
N PRO A 64 -18.56 -12.07 -3.30
CA PRO A 64 -18.08 -12.74 -2.09
C PRO A 64 -18.45 -14.23 -1.98
N ASP A 65 -19.29 -14.78 -2.86
CA ASP A 65 -19.60 -16.23 -2.91
C ASP A 65 -18.48 -17.07 -3.56
N GLU A 66 -17.49 -16.44 -4.20
CA GLU A 66 -16.28 -17.08 -4.76
C GLU A 66 -15.13 -17.12 -3.72
N LYS A 67 -15.49 -17.33 -2.45
CA LYS A 67 -14.70 -17.03 -1.24
C LYS A 67 -13.40 -17.84 -1.04
N LEU A 68 -13.16 -18.89 -1.83
CA LEU A 68 -11.99 -19.76 -1.65
C LEU A 68 -10.79 -19.40 -2.52
N ASP A 69 -10.96 -18.54 -3.55
CA ASP A 69 -9.90 -18.18 -4.51
C ASP A 69 -9.62 -16.67 -4.59
N ARG A 70 -10.43 -15.84 -3.91
CA ARG A 70 -10.37 -14.37 -3.97
C ARG A 70 -9.14 -13.77 -3.28
N SER A 71 -8.64 -14.40 -2.22
CA SER A 71 -7.45 -13.90 -1.50
C SER A 71 -6.20 -14.05 -2.35
N GLY A 72 -5.98 -15.23 -2.95
CA GLY A 72 -4.77 -15.50 -3.73
C GLY A 72 -4.60 -14.62 -4.96
N SER A 73 -5.67 -14.34 -5.71
CA SER A 73 -5.59 -13.46 -6.89
C SER A 73 -5.39 -12.00 -6.53
N LEU A 74 -6.08 -11.49 -5.51
CA LEU A 74 -5.93 -10.11 -5.05
C LEU A 74 -4.53 -9.89 -4.45
N ASP A 75 -4.06 -10.80 -3.61
CA ASP A 75 -2.73 -10.77 -3.01
C ASP A 75 -1.65 -10.78 -4.10
N LEU A 76 -1.79 -11.64 -5.12
CA LEU A 76 -0.85 -11.69 -6.25
C LEU A 76 -0.80 -10.38 -7.03
N VAL A 77 -1.97 -9.77 -7.33
CA VAL A 77 -2.04 -8.48 -8.03
C VAL A 77 -1.38 -7.38 -7.19
N LEU A 78 -1.62 -7.36 -5.88
CA LEU A 78 -1.08 -6.33 -5.00
C LEU A 78 0.42 -6.48 -4.75
N HIS A 79 0.91 -7.71 -4.62
CA HIS A 79 2.35 -7.98 -4.54
C HIS A 79 3.05 -7.54 -5.83
N PHE A 80 2.49 -7.86 -6.99
CA PHE A 80 3.04 -7.39 -8.26
C PHE A 80 3.01 -5.86 -8.40
N MET A 81 1.96 -5.21 -7.89
CA MET A 81 1.88 -3.74 -7.82
C MET A 81 2.96 -3.17 -6.89
N GLU A 82 3.27 -3.86 -5.80
CA GLU A 82 4.33 -3.50 -4.88
C GLU A 82 5.68 -3.46 -5.60
N GLU A 83 6.06 -4.55 -6.26
CA GLU A 83 7.31 -4.68 -7.04
C GLU A 83 7.40 -3.58 -8.11
N LEU A 84 6.31 -3.36 -8.84
CA LEU A 84 6.26 -2.31 -9.85
C LEU A 84 6.38 -0.90 -9.27
N SER A 85 5.72 -0.64 -8.14
CA SER A 85 5.76 0.66 -7.49
C SER A 85 7.16 1.02 -6.96
N ALA A 86 8.01 0.02 -6.68
CA ALA A 86 9.41 0.25 -6.32
C ALA A 86 10.24 0.81 -7.50
N ILE A 87 9.77 0.65 -8.74
CA ILE A 87 10.42 1.21 -9.93
C ILE A 87 10.00 2.66 -10.11
N HIS A 88 10.94 3.60 -9.94
CA HIS A 88 10.70 5.05 -10.01
C HIS A 88 9.84 5.50 -11.21
N CYS A 89 10.14 5.03 -12.42
CA CYS A 89 9.39 5.46 -13.61
C CYS A 89 7.95 4.94 -13.65
N VAL A 90 7.69 3.79 -13.03
CA VAL A 90 6.34 3.21 -12.90
C VAL A 90 5.56 3.90 -11.80
N SER A 91 6.15 4.08 -10.62
CA SER A 91 5.54 4.86 -9.53
C SER A 91 5.19 6.27 -10.01
N LYS A 92 6.11 6.96 -10.69
CA LYS A 92 5.82 8.27 -11.29
C LYS A 92 4.62 8.23 -12.25
N ALA A 93 4.48 7.20 -13.08
CA ALA A 93 3.31 7.02 -13.94
C ALA A 93 2.02 6.80 -13.12
N MET A 94 2.08 6.00 -12.04
CA MET A 94 0.97 5.77 -11.13
C MET A 94 0.48 7.05 -10.42
N THR A 95 1.38 8.00 -10.12
CA THR A 95 1.00 9.26 -9.44
C THR A 95 0.01 10.11 -10.22
N SER A 96 -0.06 9.94 -11.54
CA SER A 96 -0.97 10.69 -12.42
C SER A 96 -2.33 9.99 -12.59
N ASN A 97 -2.54 8.83 -11.95
CA ASN A 97 -3.76 8.04 -12.08
C ASN A 97 -4.67 8.22 -10.85
N ASP A 98 -5.58 9.19 -10.91
CA ASP A 98 -6.53 9.49 -9.83
C ASP A 98 -7.42 8.29 -9.45
N ARG A 99 -7.73 7.40 -10.42
CA ARG A 99 -8.53 6.19 -10.16
C ARG A 99 -7.76 5.23 -9.26
N LEU A 100 -6.49 4.95 -9.56
CA LEU A 100 -5.64 4.10 -8.73
C LEU A 100 -5.53 4.65 -7.31
N ILE A 101 -5.21 5.94 -7.19
CA ILE A 101 -5.06 6.60 -5.88
C ILE A 101 -6.35 6.44 -5.07
N LYS A 102 -7.52 6.67 -5.69
CA LYS A 102 -8.81 6.50 -5.04
C LYS A 102 -9.06 5.07 -4.59
N VAL A 103 -8.73 4.08 -5.43
CA VAL A 103 -8.87 2.65 -5.09
C VAL A 103 -8.02 2.31 -3.87
N LEU A 104 -6.72 2.59 -3.90
CA LEU A 104 -5.78 2.29 -2.80
C LEU A 104 -6.19 2.98 -1.50
N VAL A 105 -6.55 4.27 -1.56
CA VAL A 105 -7.04 5.03 -0.40
C VAL A 105 -8.32 4.41 0.17
N ASN A 106 -9.24 3.94 -0.68
CA ASN A 106 -10.47 3.30 -0.22
C ASN A 106 -10.22 1.91 0.39
N MET A 107 -9.21 1.17 -0.06
CA MET A 107 -8.83 -0.11 0.53
C MET A 107 -8.39 0.08 1.99
N ILE A 108 -7.64 1.13 2.30
CA ILE A 108 -7.22 1.47 3.68
C ILE A 108 -8.40 1.93 4.56
N LYS A 109 -9.41 2.57 3.98
CA LYS A 109 -10.62 3.02 4.70
C LYS A 109 -11.61 1.90 5.00
N SER A 110 -11.52 0.76 4.29
CA SER A 110 -12.51 -0.30 4.39
C SER A 110 -12.58 -0.85 5.83
N PRO A 111 -13.77 -1.01 6.45
CA PRO A 111 -13.89 -1.48 7.83
C PRO A 111 -13.67 -3.00 7.98
N ASP A 112 -13.71 -3.76 6.88
CA ASP A 112 -13.64 -5.23 6.90
C ASP A 112 -12.19 -5.75 7.00
N LYS A 113 -11.35 -5.11 7.82
CA LYS A 113 -9.88 -5.34 7.84
C LYS A 113 -9.45 -6.72 8.37
N VAL A 114 -10.40 -7.50 8.89
CA VAL A 114 -10.14 -8.78 9.57
C VAL A 114 -9.98 -9.95 8.58
N GLU A 115 -10.50 -9.86 7.35
CA GLU A 115 -10.18 -10.79 6.23
C GLU A 115 -9.02 -10.24 5.34
N VAL A 116 -8.38 -9.13 5.75
CA VAL A 116 -7.68 -8.15 4.89
C VAL A 116 -6.23 -7.87 5.31
N ALA A 117 -5.80 -8.37 6.48
CA ALA A 117 -4.44 -8.24 6.98
C ALA A 117 -3.38 -8.60 5.91
N SER A 118 -3.65 -9.61 5.07
CA SER A 118 -2.72 -10.07 4.01
C SER A 118 -2.36 -8.96 3.00
N TYR A 119 -3.31 -8.09 2.64
CA TYR A 119 -3.09 -7.11 1.59
C TYR A 119 -2.72 -5.72 2.09
N CYS A 120 -3.01 -5.40 3.35
CA CYS A 120 -2.76 -4.08 3.91
C CYS A 120 -1.29 -3.68 3.81
N ALA A 121 -0.38 -4.63 4.00
CA ALA A 121 1.05 -4.44 3.84
C ALA A 121 1.39 -3.90 2.44
N SER A 122 1.05 -4.64 1.38
CA SER A 122 1.32 -4.23 -0.01
C SER A 122 0.63 -2.91 -0.38
N VAL A 123 -0.63 -2.69 0.05
CA VAL A 123 -1.33 -1.41 -0.23
C VAL A 123 -0.59 -0.23 0.40
N VAL A 124 -0.14 -0.36 1.64
CA VAL A 124 0.64 0.67 2.34
C VAL A 124 1.97 0.92 1.63
N ILE A 125 2.68 -0.13 1.21
CA ILE A 125 3.94 -0.01 0.47
C ILE A 125 3.73 0.71 -0.85
N VAL A 126 2.73 0.30 -1.64
CA VAL A 126 2.39 0.93 -2.93
C VAL A 126 2.05 2.41 -2.74
N ILE A 127 1.22 2.76 -1.75
CA ILE A 127 0.89 4.16 -1.44
C ILE A 127 2.16 4.94 -1.07
N SER A 128 3.03 4.39 -0.22
CA SER A 128 4.27 5.05 0.21
C SER A 128 5.20 5.34 -0.98
N ASN A 129 5.37 4.37 -1.88
CA ASN A 129 6.15 4.52 -3.11
C ASN A 129 5.54 5.61 -4.01
N ILE A 130 4.23 5.57 -4.25
CA ILE A 130 3.51 6.61 -5.01
C ILE A 130 3.70 7.98 -4.37
N LEU A 131 3.62 8.13 -3.04
CA LEU A 131 3.81 9.41 -2.37
C LEU A 131 5.27 9.90 -2.39
N THR A 132 6.22 9.00 -2.61
CA THR A 132 7.63 9.36 -2.82
C THR A 132 7.82 10.15 -4.10
N ASP A 133 7.23 9.68 -5.20
CA ASP A 133 7.30 10.35 -6.50
C ASP A 133 6.19 11.39 -6.72
N GLY A 134 5.07 11.25 -6.01
CA GLY A 134 3.84 12.03 -6.15
C GLY A 134 3.60 13.03 -5.02
N LYS A 135 4.58 13.90 -4.71
CA LYS A 135 4.46 14.88 -3.61
C LYS A 135 3.20 15.76 -3.68
N HIS A 136 2.70 16.02 -4.89
CA HIS A 136 1.47 16.78 -5.14
C HIS A 136 0.19 16.10 -4.61
N LEU A 137 0.26 14.81 -4.27
CA LEU A 137 -0.85 14.03 -3.71
C LEU A 137 -0.97 14.19 -2.19
N VAL A 138 0.13 14.50 -1.50
CA VAL A 138 0.16 14.62 -0.02
C VAL A 138 -0.85 15.65 0.50
N PRO A 139 -1.02 16.86 -0.09
CA PRO A 139 -2.06 17.79 0.34
C PRO A 139 -3.49 17.27 0.17
N LYS A 140 -3.74 16.39 -0.82
CA LYS A 140 -5.06 15.79 -1.03
C LYS A 140 -5.33 14.72 0.04
N ILE A 141 -4.37 13.81 0.23
CA ILE A 141 -4.49 12.67 1.16
C ILE A 141 -4.48 13.12 2.62
N SER A 142 -3.67 14.11 2.99
CA SER A 142 -3.62 14.62 4.37
C SER A 142 -4.98 15.14 4.86
N ARG A 143 -5.84 15.65 3.97
CA ARG A 143 -7.18 16.15 4.33
C ARG A 143 -8.23 15.04 4.49
N ASP A 144 -7.88 13.80 4.15
CA ASP A 144 -8.76 12.66 4.19
C ASP A 144 -8.66 11.95 5.55
N LEU A 145 -9.39 12.47 6.55
CA LEU A 145 -9.34 11.92 7.91
C LEU A 145 -9.75 10.44 8.00
N PRO A 146 -10.77 9.94 7.27
CA PRO A 146 -11.06 8.51 7.25
C PRO A 146 -9.91 7.66 6.73
N PHE A 147 -9.12 8.16 5.77
CA PHE A 147 -7.91 7.46 5.33
C PHE A 147 -6.86 7.41 6.44
N LEU A 148 -6.61 8.54 7.12
CA LEU A 148 -5.64 8.60 8.21
C LEU A 148 -6.04 7.71 9.38
N GLU A 149 -7.33 7.72 9.74
CA GLU A 149 -7.88 6.79 10.72
C GLU A 149 -7.65 5.34 10.30
N GLY A 150 -7.97 5.04 9.04
CA GLY A 150 -7.79 3.71 8.50
C GLY A 150 -6.33 3.26 8.48
N LEU A 151 -5.39 4.18 8.22
CA LEU A 151 -3.95 3.91 8.23
C LEU A 151 -3.44 3.59 9.64
N LEU A 152 -3.91 4.32 10.67
CA LEU A 152 -3.55 4.04 12.06
C LEU A 152 -4.10 2.69 12.55
N GLU A 153 -5.26 2.29 12.04
CA GLU A 153 -5.84 0.96 12.30
C GLU A 153 -5.07 -0.19 11.62
N VAL A 154 -4.20 0.08 10.64
CA VAL A 154 -3.37 -0.94 10.00
C VAL A 154 -2.11 -1.25 10.83
N LEU A 155 -1.72 -0.40 11.79
CA LEU A 155 -0.53 -0.60 12.62
C LEU A 155 -0.43 -2.03 13.22
N PRO A 156 -1.49 -2.61 13.82
CA PRO A 156 -1.41 -3.94 14.42
C PRO A 156 -1.26 -5.08 13.39
N GLU A 157 -1.52 -4.82 12.11
CA GLU A 157 -1.56 -5.82 11.04
C GLU A 157 -0.23 -5.95 10.28
N VAL A 158 0.70 -4.99 10.46
CA VAL A 158 2.01 -4.97 9.79
C VAL A 158 3.24 -5.20 10.69
N PRO A 159 3.16 -5.78 11.92
CA PRO A 159 4.27 -5.75 12.87
C PRO A 159 5.49 -6.56 12.41
N ASP A 160 5.28 -7.62 11.64
CA ASP A 160 6.33 -8.56 11.20
C ASP A 160 6.98 -8.19 9.85
N ASP A 161 6.44 -7.17 9.15
CA ASP A 161 6.97 -6.70 7.86
C ASP A 161 7.60 -5.31 8.04
N ASP A 162 8.93 -5.30 8.18
CA ASP A 162 9.72 -4.07 8.33
C ASP A 162 9.48 -3.06 7.19
N GLN A 163 9.27 -3.55 5.97
CA GLN A 163 9.06 -2.71 4.80
C GLN A 163 7.67 -2.07 4.85
N ALA A 164 6.63 -2.84 5.16
CA ALA A 164 5.27 -2.33 5.31
C ALA A 164 5.15 -1.34 6.46
N ARG A 165 5.76 -1.66 7.60
CA ARG A 165 5.82 -0.77 8.77
C ARG A 165 6.56 0.52 8.44
N TYR A 166 7.74 0.45 7.81
CA TYR A 166 8.47 1.63 7.35
C TYR A 166 7.63 2.47 6.38
N ALA A 167 6.95 1.83 5.44
CA ALA A 167 6.07 2.51 4.49
C ALA A 167 4.92 3.24 5.19
N LEU A 168 4.28 2.60 6.18
CA LEU A 168 3.22 3.21 6.99
C LEU A 168 3.72 4.48 7.68
N TRP A 169 4.83 4.37 8.40
CA TRP A 169 5.44 5.50 9.10
C TRP A 169 5.92 6.59 8.14
N SER A 170 6.41 6.23 6.94
CA SER A 170 6.78 7.18 5.90
C SER A 170 5.56 7.99 5.40
N ILE A 171 4.41 7.34 5.23
CA ILE A 171 3.15 8.02 4.86
C ILE A 171 2.73 8.99 5.98
N LEU A 172 2.72 8.53 7.24
CA LEU A 172 2.37 9.37 8.39
C LEU A 172 3.29 10.59 8.50
N ALA A 173 4.60 10.40 8.39
CA ALA A 173 5.57 11.49 8.44
C ALA A 173 5.31 12.54 7.36
N ARG A 174 4.99 12.13 6.14
CA ARG A 174 4.66 13.05 5.03
C ARG A 174 3.38 13.82 5.29
N ILE A 175 2.34 13.16 5.80
CA ILE A 175 1.07 13.80 6.17
C ILE A 175 1.29 14.83 7.28
N LEU A 176 2.03 14.47 8.34
CA LEU A 176 2.32 15.35 9.45
C LEU A 176 3.17 16.56 9.02
N ALA A 177 4.18 16.34 8.18
CA ALA A 177 4.97 17.43 7.61
C ALA A 177 4.11 18.39 6.76
N GLN A 178 3.16 17.84 5.99
CA GLN A 178 2.21 18.67 5.22
C GLN A 178 1.27 19.46 6.12
N VAL A 179 0.79 18.85 7.22
CA VAL A 179 -0.05 19.53 8.22
C VAL A 179 0.72 20.65 8.90
N GLN A 180 1.99 20.45 9.23
CA GLN A 180 2.86 21.49 9.81
C GLN A 180 3.13 22.63 8.82
N ALA A 181 3.39 22.31 7.55
CA ALA A 181 3.68 23.28 6.50
C ALA A 181 2.43 24.08 6.06
N THR A 182 1.24 23.55 6.33
CA THR A 182 -0.02 24.23 6.02
C THR A 182 -0.49 24.98 7.26
N GLU A 183 -0.76 26.28 7.16
CA GLU A 183 -1.47 27.00 8.22
C GLU A 183 -2.91 26.47 8.31
N LEU A 184 -3.11 25.39 9.08
CA LEU A 184 -4.41 24.86 9.39
C LEU A 184 -5.13 25.80 10.37
N ASN A 185 -6.44 25.93 10.21
CA ASN A 185 -7.26 26.57 11.23
C ASN A 185 -7.35 25.67 12.49
N SER A 186 -7.68 26.28 13.63
CA SER A 186 -7.79 25.59 14.91
C SER A 186 -8.70 24.35 14.85
N SER A 187 -9.85 24.46 14.19
CA SER A 187 -10.79 23.34 14.08
C SER A 187 -10.26 22.14 13.30
N SER A 188 -9.41 22.35 12.28
CA SER A 188 -8.77 21.25 11.56
C SER A 188 -7.69 20.60 12.42
N LEU A 189 -6.88 21.39 13.12
CA LEU A 189 -5.88 20.89 14.06
C LEU A 189 -6.51 20.07 15.19
N ASP A 190 -7.64 20.54 15.75
CA ASP A 190 -8.37 19.83 16.79
C ASP A 190 -8.88 18.46 16.30
N ARG A 191 -9.30 18.36 15.03
CA ARG A 191 -9.71 17.07 14.43
C ARG A 191 -8.54 16.11 14.27
N PHE A 192 -7.37 16.59 13.84
CA PHE A 192 -6.16 15.78 13.81
C PHE A 192 -5.76 15.32 15.20
N ALA A 193 -5.67 16.23 16.17
CA ALA A 193 -5.29 15.91 17.54
C ALA A 193 -6.26 14.91 18.18
N SER A 194 -7.57 15.08 17.95
CA SER A 194 -8.59 14.14 18.42
C SER A 194 -8.44 12.75 17.81
N LEU A 195 -8.13 12.67 16.51
CA LEU A 195 -7.91 11.39 15.82
C LEU A 195 -6.68 10.66 16.39
N PHE A 196 -5.54 11.35 16.49
CA PHE A 196 -4.31 10.77 17.03
C PHE A 196 -4.46 10.37 18.50
N SER A 197 -5.15 11.18 19.31
CA SER A 197 -5.46 10.86 20.71
C SER A 197 -6.35 9.61 20.80
N GLY A 198 -7.37 9.51 19.95
CA GLY A 198 -8.27 8.35 19.90
C GLY A 198 -7.60 7.04 19.48
N LYS A 199 -6.52 7.12 18.68
CA LYS A 199 -5.73 5.95 18.24
C LYS A 199 -4.39 5.82 18.97
N PHE A 200 -4.16 6.57 20.04
CA PHE A 200 -2.88 6.61 20.76
C PHE A 200 -2.43 5.23 21.25
N GLY A 201 -3.37 4.38 21.68
CA GLY A 201 -3.07 3.00 22.08
C GLY A 201 -2.35 2.22 20.98
N LEU A 202 -2.90 2.22 19.76
CA LEU A 202 -2.30 1.51 18.61
C LEU A 202 -0.91 2.03 18.26
N ILE A 203 -0.74 3.36 18.31
CA ILE A 203 0.54 4.02 18.05
C ILE A 203 1.58 3.62 19.10
N LYS A 204 1.19 3.68 20.37
CA LYS A 204 2.07 3.34 21.49
C LYS A 204 2.47 1.87 21.43
N ASP A 205 1.51 0.98 21.20
CA ASP A 205 1.75 -0.46 21.14
C ASP A 205 2.72 -0.80 19.98
N ASP A 206 2.56 -0.22 18.79
CA ASP A 206 3.50 -0.41 17.68
C ASP A 206 4.93 0.03 18.03
N LEU A 207 5.08 1.20 18.66
CA LEU A 207 6.38 1.75 19.07
C LEU A 207 7.06 0.92 20.16
N GLU A 208 6.30 0.40 21.13
CA GLU A 208 6.84 -0.44 22.21
C GLU A 208 7.25 -1.82 21.72
N ASN A 209 6.60 -2.34 20.66
CA ASN A 209 6.94 -3.61 20.03
C ASN A 209 8.16 -3.51 19.08
N GLN A 210 8.75 -2.32 18.90
CA GLN A 210 9.99 -2.18 18.14
C GLN A 210 11.16 -2.73 18.96
N VAL A 211 11.50 -4.00 18.74
CA VAL A 211 12.77 -4.56 19.21
C VAL A 211 13.88 -3.83 18.46
N VAL A 212 14.49 -2.84 19.11
CA VAL A 212 15.74 -2.25 18.63
C VAL A 212 16.79 -3.35 18.71
N ASP A 213 17.12 -3.94 17.57
CA ASP A 213 18.25 -4.86 17.42
C ASP A 213 19.53 -4.05 17.69
N GLU A 214 19.95 -3.98 18.96
CA GLU A 214 21.04 -3.11 19.41
C GLU A 214 22.37 -3.41 18.70
N GLU A 215 22.50 -4.61 18.10
CA GLU A 215 23.66 -5.03 17.30
C GLU A 215 23.72 -4.40 15.90
N LYS A 216 22.63 -3.78 15.40
CA LYS A 216 22.58 -3.14 14.06
C LYS A 216 22.63 -1.61 14.09
N LEU A 217 22.72 -0.99 15.28
CA LEU A 217 22.77 0.46 15.40
C LEU A 217 24.05 1.01 14.75
N THR A 218 23.90 1.91 13.78
CA THR A 218 25.04 2.69 13.29
C THR A 218 25.44 3.72 14.36
N PRO A 219 26.68 4.25 14.34
CA PRO A 219 27.12 5.26 15.30
C PRO A 219 26.23 6.52 15.36
N GLU A 220 25.52 6.84 14.26
CA GLU A 220 24.58 7.96 14.19
C GLU A 220 23.27 7.67 14.95
N ASP A 221 22.80 6.43 14.93
CA ASP A 221 21.60 5.99 15.67
C ASP A 221 21.82 6.00 17.19
N ALA A 222 23.05 5.72 17.63
CA ALA A 222 23.46 5.81 19.03
C ALA A 222 23.42 7.25 19.58
N LEU A 223 23.69 8.26 18.73
CA LEU A 223 23.62 9.67 19.11
C LEU A 223 22.17 10.14 19.30
N LEU A 224 21.23 9.63 18.50
CA LEU A 224 19.80 9.89 18.62
C LEU A 224 19.22 9.31 19.92
N LYS A 225 19.64 8.10 20.34
CA LYS A 225 19.31 7.53 21.67
C LYS A 225 19.78 8.45 22.82
N GLY A 226 20.93 9.09 22.68
CA GLY A 226 21.46 10.04 23.67
C GLY A 226 20.59 11.28 23.87
N TRP A 227 19.80 11.67 22.86
CA TRP A 227 18.85 12.78 22.94
C TRP A 227 17.52 12.37 23.57
N ILE A 228 17.02 11.16 23.26
CA ILE A 228 15.74 10.66 23.79
C ILE A 228 15.84 10.37 25.31
N SER A 229 17.01 9.96 25.80
CA SER A 229 17.23 9.73 27.25
C SER A 229 17.27 11.01 28.10
N ARG A 230 17.12 12.21 27.50
CA ARG A 230 17.22 13.50 28.19
C ARG A 230 15.94 14.35 28.17
N CYS A 231 14.82 13.79 27.69
CA CYS A 231 13.50 14.42 27.75
C CYS A 231 12.61 13.70 28.76
#